data_AF-A0A957ESA8-F1
#
_entry.id   AF-A0A957ESA8-F1
#
_cell.length_a   1.000
_cell.length_b   1.000
_cell.length_c   1.000
_cell.angle_alpha   90.00
_cell.angle_beta   90.00
_cell.angle_gamma   90.00
#
_symmetry.space_group_name_H-M   'P 1'
#
loop_
_entity.id
_entity.type
_entity.pdbx_description
1 polymer ?
#
loop_
_entity_poly.entity_id
_entity_poly.type
_entity_poly.pdbx_seq_one_letter_code
_entity_poly.pdbx_strand_id
1 'polypeptide(L)'
;RVLHGCRDQAFSLIALSQCDLGQFNTAYIERLNATFRARMPSLNRRTRHLARTLSRIEVELFWSGVVYNFCTIHTSLGATPAMAAALTDHVWSIQELLCFKLPDPLLHDAL
;
A
#
# COMPACT_ATOMS: atom_id res chain seq x y z
N ARG A 1 5.27 -11.31 -3.74
CA ARG A 1 5.64 -12.39 -4.66
C ARG A 1 4.47 -12.62 -5.58
N VAL A 2 4.64 -12.47 -6.90
CA VAL A 2 3.58 -12.72 -7.89
C VAL A 2 3.91 -14.06 -8.53
N LEU A 3 2.95 -15.00 -8.53
CA LEU A 3 3.12 -16.32 -9.12
C LEU A 3 2.12 -16.48 -10.27
N HIS A 4 2.62 -16.98 -11.39
CA HIS A 4 1.82 -17.36 -12.55
C HIS A 4 1.99 -18.86 -12.72
N GLY A 5 0.92 -19.67 -12.65
CA GLY A 5 1.07 -21.12 -12.83
C GLY A 5 0.14 -22.01 -12.01
N CYS A 6 0.67 -23.17 -11.58
CA CYS A 6 -0.10 -24.33 -11.16
C CYS A 6 -0.63 -24.25 -9.72
N ARG A 7 -1.68 -25.03 -9.46
CA ARG A 7 -2.39 -25.07 -8.17
C ARG A 7 -1.47 -25.48 -7.00
N ASP A 8 -0.53 -26.38 -7.23
CA ASP A 8 0.38 -26.88 -6.19
C ASP A 8 1.38 -25.82 -5.71
N GLN A 9 1.87 -24.98 -6.63
CA GLN A 9 2.71 -23.83 -6.31
C GLN A 9 1.93 -22.78 -5.50
N ALA A 10 0.66 -22.58 -5.84
CA ALA A 10 -0.22 -21.66 -5.14
C ALA A 10 -0.50 -22.13 -3.69
N PHE A 11 -0.74 -23.43 -3.47
CA PHE A 11 -0.88 -23.99 -2.13
C PHE A 11 0.42 -23.95 -1.32
N SER A 12 1.55 -24.25 -1.95
CA SER A 12 2.88 -24.10 -1.31
C SER A 12 3.11 -22.67 -0.83
N LEU A 13 2.70 -21.66 -1.61
CA LEU A 13 2.79 -20.25 -1.21
C LEU A 13 1.85 -19.89 -0.07
N ILE A 14 0.64 -20.45 -0.03
CA ILE A 14 -0.27 -20.26 1.10
C ILE A 14 0.37 -20.82 2.38
N ALA A 15 0.89 -22.05 2.34
CA ALA A 15 1.57 -22.65 3.49
C ALA A 15 2.74 -21.77 3.99
N LEU A 16 3.51 -21.19 3.07
CA LEU A 16 4.63 -20.29 3.40
C LEU A 16 4.19 -18.92 3.95
N SER A 17 3.08 -18.36 3.47
CA SER A 17 2.69 -16.96 3.75
C SER A 17 1.59 -16.80 4.79
N GLN A 18 0.71 -17.80 4.91
CA GLN A 18 -0.50 -17.78 5.74
C GLN A 18 -0.62 -19.06 6.60
N CYS A 19 0.45 -19.87 6.67
CA CYS A 19 0.45 -21.21 7.26
C CYS A 19 -0.52 -22.17 6.56
N ASP A 20 -0.60 -23.41 7.05
CA ASP A 20 -1.38 -24.48 6.41
C ASP A 20 -2.91 -24.26 6.44
N LEU A 21 -3.38 -23.25 7.17
CA LEU A 21 -4.80 -22.90 7.31
C LEU A 21 -5.26 -21.77 6.38
N GLY A 22 -4.34 -21.16 5.62
CA GLY A 22 -4.68 -20.05 4.72
C GLY A 22 -5.58 -20.46 3.56
N GLN A 23 -6.31 -19.50 3.00
CA GLN A 23 -7.22 -19.72 1.86
C GLN A 23 -7.02 -18.64 0.80
N PHE A 24 -7.34 -18.98 -0.46
CA PHE A 24 -7.41 -18.00 -1.53
C PHE A 24 -8.57 -17.03 -1.27
N ASN A 25 -8.25 -15.75 -1.14
CA ASN A 25 -9.24 -14.70 -0.94
C ASN A 25 -8.78 -13.40 -1.63
N THR A 26 -9.72 -12.70 -2.24
CA THR A 26 -9.52 -11.38 -2.87
C THR A 26 -9.86 -10.21 -1.94
N ALA A 27 -10.43 -10.44 -0.76
CA ALA A 27 -10.90 -9.40 0.15
C ALA A 27 -9.82 -8.36 0.51
N TYR A 28 -8.57 -8.78 0.68
CA TYR A 28 -7.46 -7.85 0.98
C TYR A 28 -7.17 -6.91 -0.20
N ILE A 29 -7.07 -7.46 -1.42
CA ILE A 29 -6.81 -6.65 -2.61
C ILE A 29 -8.03 -5.79 -2.98
N GLU A 30 -9.24 -6.28 -2.74
CA GLU A 30 -10.48 -5.54 -2.94
C GLU A 30 -10.60 -4.36 -1.98
N ARG A 31 -10.28 -4.56 -0.69
CA ARG A 31 -10.23 -3.47 0.30
C ARG A 31 -9.19 -2.42 -0.07
N LEU A 32 -8.00 -2.86 -0.50
CA LEU A 32 -6.96 -1.94 -0.97
C LEU A 32 -7.43 -1.14 -2.19
N ASN A 33 -8.05 -1.80 -3.17
CA ASN A 33 -8.61 -1.14 -4.36
C ASN A 33 -9.72 -0.14 -3.99
N ALA A 34 -10.56 -0.45 -3.00
CA ALA A 34 -11.57 0.49 -2.50
C ALA A 34 -10.92 1.74 -1.89
N THR A 35 -9.88 1.57 -1.07
CA THR A 35 -9.09 2.68 -0.52
C THR A 35 -8.50 3.54 -1.62
N PHE A 36 -7.89 2.94 -2.65
CA PHE A 36 -7.33 3.67 -3.77
C PHE A 36 -8.39 4.47 -4.54
N ARG A 37 -9.54 3.88 -4.90
CA ARG A 37 -10.61 4.62 -5.59
C ARG A 37 -11.21 5.76 -4.75
N ALA A 38 -11.28 5.58 -3.43
CA ALA A 38 -11.75 6.61 -2.52
C ALA A 38 -10.79 7.81 -2.42
N ARG A 39 -9.48 7.57 -2.57
CA ARG A 39 -8.44 8.59 -2.39
C ARG A 39 -7.89 9.17 -3.71
N MET A 40 -7.99 8.43 -4.80
CA MET A 40 -7.38 8.76 -6.10
C MET A 40 -8.46 9.03 -7.13
N PRO A 41 -8.80 10.31 -7.42
CA PRO A 41 -9.84 10.65 -8.38
C PRO A 41 -9.57 10.12 -9.79
N SER A 42 -8.31 9.86 -10.15
CA SER A 42 -7.92 9.32 -11.46
C SER A 42 -8.37 7.87 -11.69
N LEU A 43 -8.60 7.12 -10.60
CA LEU A 43 -9.03 5.72 -10.65
C LEU A 43 -10.56 5.56 -10.68
N ASN A 44 -11.30 6.67 -10.65
CA ASN A 44 -12.76 6.67 -10.74
C ASN A 44 -13.24 6.67 -12.19
N ARG A 45 -14.27 5.87 -12.48
CA ARG A 45 -14.81 5.66 -13.84
C ARG A 45 -15.24 6.94 -14.55
N ARG A 46 -15.80 7.92 -13.83
CA ARG A 46 -16.25 9.22 -14.36
C ARG A 46 -15.56 10.32 -13.58
N THR A 47 -14.41 10.77 -14.09
CA THR A 47 -13.57 11.77 -13.43
C THR A 47 -13.11 12.84 -14.42
N ARG A 48 -12.94 14.07 -13.92
CA ARG A 48 -12.27 15.16 -14.65
C ARG A 48 -10.75 15.11 -14.49
N HIS A 49 -10.23 14.16 -13.71
CA HIS A 49 -8.82 14.04 -13.33
C HIS A 49 -8.16 12.80 -13.95
N LEU A 50 -8.24 12.66 -15.28
CA LEU A 50 -7.76 11.47 -15.98
C LEU A 50 -6.25 11.25 -15.76
N ALA A 51 -5.87 10.01 -15.44
CA ALA A 51 -4.48 9.58 -15.53
C ALA A 51 -4.10 9.39 -17.00
N ARG A 52 -3.18 10.22 -17.49
CA ARG A 52 -2.71 10.19 -18.89
C ARG A 52 -1.36 9.50 -19.08
N THR A 53 -0.60 9.35 -17.99
CA THR A 53 0.73 8.72 -17.99
C THR A 53 0.84 7.79 -16.79
N LEU A 54 1.65 6.73 -16.93
CA LEU A 54 1.95 5.81 -15.83
C LEU A 54 2.65 6.53 -14.67
N SER A 55 3.64 7.39 -14.99
CA SER A 55 4.37 8.19 -14.00
C SER A 55 3.46 8.98 -13.07
N ARG A 56 2.34 9.50 -13.58
CA ARG A 56 1.37 10.24 -12.79
C ARG A 56 0.63 9.34 -11.80
N ILE A 57 0.22 8.15 -12.24
CA ILE A 57 -0.42 7.16 -11.37
C ILE A 57 0.55 6.69 -10.31
N GLU A 58 1.81 6.43 -10.66
CA GLU A 58 2.85 5.99 -9.73
C GLU A 58 3.06 7.00 -8.60
N VAL A 59 3.17 8.30 -8.93
CA VAL A 59 3.29 9.37 -7.93
C VAL A 59 2.03 9.48 -7.06
N GLU A 60 0.83 9.42 -7.66
CA GLU A 60 -0.44 9.49 -6.92
C GLU A 60 -0.61 8.27 -5.98
N LEU A 61 -0.21 7.09 -6.44
CA LEU A 61 -0.22 5.85 -5.67
C LEU A 61 0.79 5.90 -4.52
N PHE A 62 2.01 6.38 -4.79
CA PHE A 62 3.04 6.56 -3.78
C PHE A 62 2.52 7.44 -2.64
N TRP A 63 2.06 8.66 -2.93
CA TRP A 63 1.58 9.56 -1.90
C TRP A 63 0.33 9.05 -1.19
N SER A 64 -0.63 8.46 -1.93
CA SER A 64 -1.82 7.87 -1.33
C SER A 64 -1.47 6.73 -0.38
N GLY A 65 -0.51 5.89 -0.78
CA GLY A 65 0.00 4.78 0.01
C GLY A 65 0.72 5.26 1.27
N VAL A 66 1.64 6.22 1.15
CA VAL A 66 2.38 6.75 2.30
C VAL A 66 1.42 7.40 3.31
N VAL A 67 0.53 8.29 2.88
CA VAL A 67 -0.43 8.95 3.77
C VAL A 67 -1.40 7.94 4.41
N TYR A 68 -1.82 6.92 3.68
CA TYR A 68 -2.65 5.86 4.23
C TYR A 68 -1.90 5.04 5.30
N ASN A 69 -0.66 4.64 5.04
CA ASN A 69 0.10 3.77 5.94
C ASN A 69 0.59 4.50 7.20
N PHE A 70 1.01 5.76 7.10
CA PHE A 70 1.66 6.47 8.21
C PHE A 70 0.74 7.47 8.93
N CYS A 71 -0.21 8.09 8.23
CA CYS A 71 -0.98 9.21 8.76
C CYS A 71 -2.47 8.89 9.00
N THR A 72 -2.98 7.77 8.50
CA THR A 72 -4.41 7.42 8.63
C THR A 72 -4.59 6.22 9.57
N ILE A 73 -5.38 6.41 10.64
CA ILE A 73 -5.81 5.31 11.49
C ILE A 73 -6.78 4.41 10.72
N HIS A 74 -6.48 3.11 10.67
CA HIS A 74 -7.35 2.12 10.07
C HIS A 74 -8.37 1.63 11.10
N THR A 75 -9.67 1.76 10.82
CA THR A 75 -10.74 1.49 11.79
C THR A 75 -10.66 0.10 12.41
N SER A 76 -10.40 -0.95 11.62
CA SER A 76 -10.33 -2.32 12.17
C SER A 76 -9.03 -2.64 12.91
N LEU A 77 -7.99 -1.82 12.75
CA LEU A 77 -6.70 -2.01 13.43
C LEU A 77 -6.60 -1.15 14.70
N GLY A 78 -7.37 -0.07 14.79
CA GLY A 78 -7.23 0.93 15.87
C GLY A 78 -5.91 1.72 15.82
N ALA A 79 -5.07 1.48 14.81
CA ALA A 79 -3.78 2.10 14.58
C ALA A 79 -3.56 2.33 13.08
N THR A 80 -2.48 3.01 12.71
CA THR A 80 -2.09 3.09 11.29
C THR A 80 -1.54 1.74 10.82
N PRO A 81 -1.62 1.42 9.52
CA PRO A 81 -0.99 0.21 8.98
C PRO A 81 0.51 0.11 9.28
N ALA A 82 1.25 1.22 9.26
CA ALA A 82 2.68 1.25 9.59
C ALA A 82 2.93 0.93 11.07
N MET A 83 2.07 1.40 11.98
CA MET A 83 2.14 1.03 13.39
C MET A 83 1.83 -0.45 13.61
N ALA A 84 0.80 -0.99 12.96
CA ALA A 84 0.45 -2.40 13.05
C ALA A 84 1.57 -3.32 12.51
N ALA A 85 2.36 -2.83 11.56
CA ALA A 85 3.55 -3.49 11.03
C ALA A 85 4.83 -3.21 11.84
N ALA A 86 4.74 -2.48 12.96
CA ALA A 86 5.87 -2.06 13.80
C ALA A 86 6.96 -1.27 13.06
N LEU A 87 6.59 -0.54 12.00
CA LEU A 87 7.50 0.36 11.27
C LEU A 87 7.62 1.73 11.95
N THR A 88 6.66 2.07 12.81
CA THR A 88 6.64 3.29 13.63
C THR A 88 5.79 3.05 14.86
N ASP A 89 5.95 3.88 15.88
CA ASP A 89 5.28 3.81 17.18
C ASP A 89 4.17 4.86 17.35
N HIS A 90 3.97 5.75 16.37
CA HIS A 90 2.98 6.82 16.44
C HIS A 90 2.31 7.11 15.10
N VAL A 91 1.23 7.90 15.14
CA VAL A 91 0.56 8.41 13.94
C VAL A 91 1.33 9.62 13.44
N TRP A 92 1.81 9.58 12.20
CA TRP A 92 2.58 10.66 11.62
C TRP A 92 1.67 11.82 11.23
N SER A 93 2.12 13.04 11.49
CA SER A 93 1.49 14.23 10.88
C SER A 93 1.92 14.37 9.42
N ILE A 94 1.10 15.05 8.59
CA ILE A 94 1.48 15.35 7.20
C ILE A 94 2.75 16.21 7.15
N GLN A 95 2.91 17.15 8.09
CA GLN A 95 4.10 17.99 8.16
C GLN A 95 5.35 17.17 8.46
N GLU A 96 5.29 16.31 9.47
CA GLU A 96 6.39 15.41 9.81
C GLU A 96 6.76 14.52 8.63
N LEU A 97 5.78 13.92 7.97
CA LEU A 97 5.99 13.08 6.80
C LEU A 97 6.74 13.83 5.68
N LEU A 98 6.36 15.06 5.38
CA LEU A 98 6.99 15.87 4.33
C LEU A 98 8.36 16.43 4.72
N CYS A 99 8.61 16.61 6.02
CA CYS A 99 9.87 17.13 6.54
C CYS A 99 10.86 16.03 6.95
N PHE A 100 10.45 14.77 6.93
CA PHE A 100 11.30 13.65 7.29
C PHE A 100 12.46 13.53 6.30
N LYS A 101 13.67 13.69 6.85
CA LYS A 101 14.90 13.52 6.09
C LYS A 101 15.26 12.05 6.06
N LEU A 102 15.36 11.50 4.86
CA LEU A 102 15.95 10.18 4.68
C LEU A 102 17.41 10.22 5.17
N PRO A 103 17.87 9.20 5.92
CA PRO A 103 19.29 9.05 6.22
C PRO A 103 20.11 9.05 4.92
N ASP A 104 21.24 9.75 4.92
CA ASP A 104 22.10 10.02 3.74
C ASP A 104 22.55 8.80 2.89
N PRO A 105 22.56 7.52 3.35
CA PRO A 105 22.99 6.41 2.49
C PRO A 105 22.03 6.02 1.35
N LEU A 106 20.77 6.49 1.34
CA LEU A 106 19.77 6.07 0.34
C LEU A 106 19.65 7.00 -0.87
N LEU A 107 20.41 8.10 -0.91
CA LEU A 107 20.34 9.11 -1.97
C LEU A 107 21.36 8.88 -3.12
N HIS A 108 22.33 7.97 -2.97
CA HIS A 108 23.36 7.76 -3.99
C HIS A 108 23.02 6.70 -5.06
N ASP A 109 22.01 5.85 -4.83
CA ASP A 109 21.68 4.74 -5.75
C ASP A 109 20.41 4.95 -6.60
N ALA A 110 19.78 6.14 -6.56
CA ALA A 110 18.46 6.38 -7.17
C ALA A 110 18.37 7.55 -8.16
N LEU A 111 19.50 8.03 -8.70
CA LEU A 111 19.57 8.98 -9.83
C LEU A 111 20.50 8.43 -10.92
#